data_AF-J4KMA3-F1
#
_entry.id   AF-J4KMA3-F1
#
_cell.length_a   1.000
_cell.length_b   1.000
_cell.length_c   1.000
_cell.angle_alpha   90.00
_cell.angle_beta   90.00
_cell.angle_gamma   90.00
#
_symmetry.space_group_name_H-M   'P 1'
#
loop_
_entity.id
_entity.type
_entity.pdbx_description
1 polymer ?
#
loop_
_entity_poly.entity_id
_entity_poly.type
_entity_poly.pdbx_seq_one_letter_code
_entity_poly.pdbx_strand_id
1 'polypeptide(L)'
;MVPKTSLALVLALSTTSTTARSIDKRIIGGEEAAEGEFPSMVSFQSNGHECGGVLLDSTTVLTADHCGKHDISHDKDRVVRVGTTISDSGGVVSGYVKATVAPFGFPKAEQPTYWPNDIQIWKLLTAIEESDKIKYAKLPEEGSDPAPNSTAITVGWGDQGAESFHVPSPVSKLHKVTLPVHDRQVCIQADPNAGGRDSIVCAGGGGRGVGNFDSGGPLFDAATGTLIGITSWVPKEKNGAECGQMPTVFTRVGSYIPWIKANLSGGVGQPPSAEELWIREAMLLMSEHCSRFLHEDPDDACGEASGECLKEMPQDTPDTELLRCLDFKEACAGQKGEPAKHSQCIEKAKVCVKEKDIRVGGTEEIQECALKDL
;
A
#
# COMPACT_ATOMS: atom_id res chain seq x y z
N MET A 1 71.34 6.86 60.12
CA MET A 1 70.47 7.87 59.47
C MET A 1 70.74 7.80 57.97
N VAL A 2 69.79 7.27 57.20
CA VAL A 2 69.84 7.17 55.73
C VAL A 2 68.49 7.67 55.23
N PRO A 3 68.43 8.61 54.27
CA PRO A 3 67.16 9.19 53.83
C PRO A 3 66.40 8.20 52.95
N LYS A 4 65.09 8.09 53.22
CA LYS A 4 64.13 7.32 52.43
C LYS A 4 63.88 8.05 51.11
N THR A 5 64.29 7.47 49.98
CA THR A 5 63.85 7.88 48.66
C THR A 5 62.57 7.14 48.30
N SER A 6 61.44 7.85 48.31
CA SER A 6 60.15 7.35 47.84
C SER A 6 60.18 7.16 46.33
N LEU A 7 59.97 5.93 45.86
CA LEU A 7 59.79 5.59 44.46
C LEU A 7 58.33 5.88 44.08
N ALA A 8 58.07 6.99 43.38
CA ALA A 8 56.76 7.29 42.83
C ALA A 8 56.61 6.59 41.47
N LEU A 9 55.80 5.53 41.44
CA LEU A 9 55.43 4.82 40.21
C LEU A 9 54.40 5.66 39.45
N VAL A 10 54.84 6.36 38.40
CA VAL A 10 53.93 7.09 37.49
C VAL A 10 53.31 6.08 36.54
N LEU A 11 52.08 5.65 36.82
CA LEU A 11 51.24 4.96 35.84
C LEU A 11 50.79 6.00 34.79
N ALA A 12 51.41 5.97 33.61
CA ALA A 12 50.89 6.65 32.44
C ALA A 12 49.63 5.89 31.97
N LEU A 13 48.45 6.33 32.41
CA LEU A 13 47.20 5.94 31.76
C LEU A 13 47.13 6.67 30.41
N SER A 14 47.51 5.96 29.34
CA SER A 14 47.17 6.35 27.98
C SER A 14 45.65 6.26 27.83
N THR A 15 44.98 7.40 27.99
CA THR A 15 43.56 7.56 27.67
C THR A 15 43.40 7.47 26.15
N THR A 16 43.20 6.26 25.63
CA THR A 16 42.65 6.09 24.29
C THR A 16 41.24 6.66 24.32
N SER A 17 41.07 7.88 23.85
CA SER A 17 39.77 8.47 23.57
C SER A 17 39.16 7.70 22.40
N THR A 18 38.55 6.54 22.71
CA THR A 18 37.60 5.90 21.82
C THR A 18 36.42 6.85 21.70
N THR A 19 36.43 7.67 20.65
CA THR A 19 35.19 8.27 20.17
C THR A 19 34.30 7.10 19.77
N ALA A 20 33.39 6.70 20.65
CA ALA A 20 32.25 5.89 20.27
C ALA A 20 31.46 6.75 19.28
N ARG A 21 31.75 6.55 18.00
CA ARG A 21 30.94 7.12 16.92
C ARG A 21 29.61 6.39 17.06
N SER A 22 28.60 7.03 17.64
CA SER A 22 27.25 6.49 17.57
C SER A 22 26.95 6.37 16.08
N ILE A 23 26.83 5.15 15.58
CA ILE A 23 26.38 4.91 14.22
C ILE A 23 24.87 5.11 14.28
N ASP A 24 24.45 6.38 14.22
CA ASP A 24 23.06 6.76 14.01
C ASP A 24 22.81 6.66 12.51
N LYS A 25 22.34 5.49 12.06
CA LYS A 25 22.08 5.22 10.65
C LYS A 25 20.82 4.39 10.47
N ARG A 26 19.92 4.99 9.69
CA ARG A 26 18.49 4.71 9.52
C ARG A 26 18.16 4.47 8.01
N ILE A 27 17.15 3.68 7.64
CA ILE A 27 17.26 2.34 7.02
C ILE A 27 18.40 1.55 7.68
N ILE A 28 18.35 0.23 7.87
CA ILE A 28 19.39 -0.45 8.65
C ILE A 28 20.77 -0.15 8.02
N GLY A 29 21.59 0.66 8.72
CA GLY A 29 22.86 1.18 8.20
C GLY A 29 22.83 2.26 7.09
N GLY A 30 21.72 2.95 6.87
CA GLY A 30 21.49 3.99 5.85
C GLY A 30 21.69 5.46 6.31
N GLU A 31 21.17 6.41 5.55
CA GLU A 31 21.23 7.85 5.85
C GLU A 31 20.00 8.60 5.31
N GLU A 32 19.71 9.80 5.86
CA GLU A 32 18.60 10.64 5.38
C GLU A 32 18.75 10.95 3.89
N ALA A 33 17.66 10.77 3.14
CA ALA A 33 17.59 11.15 1.73
C ALA A 33 17.37 12.67 1.61
N ALA A 34 18.04 13.29 0.63
CA ALA A 34 17.80 14.70 0.34
C ALA A 34 16.43 14.90 -0.34
N GLU A 35 15.86 16.10 -0.18
CA GLU A 35 14.61 16.44 -0.86
C GLU A 35 14.78 16.37 -2.39
N GLY A 36 13.89 15.64 -3.06
CA GLY A 36 13.96 15.42 -4.51
C GLY A 36 15.00 14.39 -4.97
N GLU A 37 15.74 13.73 -4.06
CA GLU A 37 16.77 12.75 -4.44
C GLU A 37 16.18 11.49 -5.09
N PHE A 38 15.03 11.02 -4.60
CA PHE A 38 14.29 9.88 -5.14
C PHE A 38 12.90 10.32 -5.60
N PRO A 39 12.82 11.02 -6.75
CA PRO A 39 11.62 11.75 -7.16
C PRO A 39 10.46 10.85 -7.59
N SER A 40 10.68 9.55 -7.79
CA SER A 40 9.64 8.56 -8.07
C SER A 40 9.17 7.81 -6.83
N MET A 41 9.71 8.11 -5.64
CA MET A 41 9.36 7.42 -4.40
C MET A 41 7.92 7.76 -3.99
N VAL A 42 7.14 6.73 -3.67
CA VAL A 42 5.75 6.86 -3.23
C VAL A 42 5.62 6.36 -1.80
N SER A 43 4.98 7.15 -0.95
CA SER A 43 4.43 6.66 0.32
C SER A 43 3.01 6.15 0.06
N PHE A 44 2.79 4.87 0.30
CA PHE A 44 1.47 4.27 0.32
C PHE A 44 0.88 4.40 1.72
N GLN A 45 -0.32 4.97 1.83
CA GLN A 45 -0.92 5.37 3.10
C GLN A 45 -2.31 4.75 3.27
N SER A 46 -2.61 4.38 4.51
CA SER A 46 -3.97 4.09 4.99
C SER A 46 -4.27 5.08 6.13
N ASN A 47 -3.85 4.78 7.37
CA ASN A 47 -3.87 5.71 8.51
C ASN A 47 -2.50 6.34 8.78
N GLY A 48 -1.79 6.69 7.70
CA GLY A 48 -0.36 7.02 7.72
C GLY A 48 0.44 6.08 6.82
N HIS A 49 1.77 6.25 6.78
CA HIS A 49 2.66 5.44 5.97
C HIS A 49 2.62 3.96 6.38
N GLU A 50 2.32 3.07 5.43
CA GLU A 50 2.26 1.62 5.64
C GLU A 50 3.25 0.87 4.75
N CYS A 51 3.43 1.34 3.52
CA CYS A 51 4.32 0.75 2.52
C CYS A 51 4.95 1.83 1.62
N GLY A 52 6.02 1.45 0.93
CA GLY A 52 6.55 2.15 -0.22
C GLY A 52 5.85 1.80 -1.54
N GLY A 53 6.22 2.55 -2.57
CA GLY A 53 5.83 2.32 -3.95
C GLY A 53 6.65 3.18 -4.90
N VAL A 54 6.33 3.10 -6.19
CA VAL A 54 7.07 3.77 -7.26
C VAL A 54 6.13 4.36 -8.30
N LEU A 55 6.25 5.65 -8.58
CA LEU A 55 5.47 6.32 -9.63
C LEU A 55 6.06 5.99 -11.01
N LEU A 56 5.27 5.33 -11.87
CA LEU A 56 5.69 4.89 -13.20
C LEU A 56 5.24 5.84 -14.33
N ASP A 57 4.10 6.50 -14.14
CA ASP A 57 3.59 7.59 -14.97
C ASP A 57 2.65 8.46 -14.10
N SER A 58 2.01 9.48 -14.66
CA SER A 58 1.17 10.42 -13.89
C SER A 58 0.02 9.75 -13.13
N THR A 59 -0.37 8.54 -13.53
CA THR A 59 -1.56 7.84 -13.00
C THR A 59 -1.26 6.42 -12.55
N THR A 60 0.00 6.00 -12.51
CA THR A 60 0.35 4.59 -12.29
C THR A 60 1.42 4.47 -11.22
N VAL A 61 1.09 3.78 -10.13
CA VAL A 61 2.01 3.42 -9.07
C VAL A 61 2.24 1.91 -9.07
N LEU A 62 3.49 1.50 -8.90
CA LEU A 62 3.90 0.13 -8.70
C LEU A 62 4.23 -0.09 -7.22
N THR A 63 3.76 -1.18 -6.64
CA THR A 63 4.06 -1.57 -5.26
C THR A 63 4.03 -3.09 -5.12
N ALA A 64 4.25 -3.61 -3.90
CA ALA A 64 4.08 -5.02 -3.59
C ALA A 64 2.58 -5.36 -3.45
N ASP A 65 2.20 -6.58 -3.84
CA ASP A 65 0.80 -7.03 -3.79
C ASP A 65 0.30 -7.15 -2.35
N HIS A 66 1.16 -7.58 -1.42
CA HIS A 66 0.77 -7.70 -0.02
C HIS A 66 0.45 -6.33 0.63
N CYS A 67 0.98 -5.21 0.13
CA CYS A 67 0.59 -3.87 0.59
C CYS A 67 -0.87 -3.54 0.20
N GLY A 68 -1.35 -4.07 -0.92
CA GLY A 68 -2.73 -3.88 -1.38
C GLY A 68 -3.77 -4.76 -0.69
N LYS A 69 -3.37 -5.83 0.01
CA LYS A 69 -4.28 -6.90 0.48
C LYS A 69 -4.93 -6.70 1.86
N HIS A 70 -4.63 -5.62 2.58
CA HIS A 70 -5.31 -5.36 3.85
C HIS A 70 -6.71 -4.78 3.63
N ASP A 71 -7.71 -5.59 3.98
CA ASP A 71 -9.13 -5.30 4.23
C ASP A 71 -9.77 -4.15 3.41
N ILE A 72 -10.51 -4.54 2.37
CA ILE A 72 -11.29 -3.66 1.49
C ILE A 72 -12.45 -2.96 2.24
N SER A 73 -12.75 -3.35 3.47
CA SER A 73 -13.79 -2.71 4.29
C SER A 73 -13.43 -1.30 4.78
N HIS A 74 -12.17 -0.88 4.64
CA HIS A 74 -11.65 0.43 5.06
C HIS A 74 -11.07 1.28 3.91
N ASP A 75 -11.55 1.10 2.67
CA ASP A 75 -10.96 1.68 1.46
C ASP A 75 -10.99 3.23 1.36
N LYS A 76 -11.60 3.91 2.34
CA LYS A 76 -11.78 5.37 2.33
C LYS A 76 -10.50 6.17 2.58
N ASP A 77 -9.49 5.56 3.21
CA ASP A 77 -8.27 6.25 3.65
C ASP A 77 -7.03 5.87 2.83
N ARG A 78 -7.19 5.03 1.81
CA ARG A 78 -6.08 4.52 1.01
C ARG A 78 -5.63 5.50 -0.07
N VAL A 79 -4.48 6.14 0.17
CA VAL A 79 -3.91 7.15 -0.72
C VAL A 79 -2.44 6.91 -0.98
N VAL A 80 -1.94 7.47 -2.07
CA VAL A 80 -0.51 7.62 -2.32
C VAL A 80 -0.08 9.06 -2.08
N ARG A 81 1.15 9.25 -1.58
CA ARG A 81 1.79 10.55 -1.45
C ARG A 81 3.15 10.55 -2.14
N VAL A 82 3.40 11.57 -2.97
CA VAL A 82 4.61 11.67 -3.81
C VAL A 82 5.23 13.06 -3.70
N GLY A 83 6.56 13.17 -3.83
CA GLY A 83 7.26 14.46 -3.88
C GLY A 83 7.55 15.09 -2.53
N THR A 84 7.69 14.28 -1.48
CA THR A 84 8.08 14.69 -0.13
C THR A 84 9.04 13.68 0.48
N THR A 85 9.89 14.14 1.40
CA THR A 85 10.70 13.26 2.27
C THR A 85 10.07 13.07 3.65
N ILE A 86 8.95 13.72 3.95
CA ILE A 86 8.26 13.62 5.24
C ILE A 86 7.07 12.65 5.10
N SER A 87 7.01 11.63 5.96
CA SER A 87 6.05 10.52 5.80
C SER A 87 4.57 10.92 5.95
N ASP A 88 4.27 12.02 6.63
CA ASP A 88 2.90 12.46 6.95
C ASP A 88 2.50 13.81 6.33
N SER A 89 3.40 14.50 5.64
CA SER A 89 3.16 15.88 5.19
C SER A 89 3.91 16.27 3.91
N GLY A 90 3.43 17.33 3.25
CA GLY A 90 3.96 17.78 1.96
C GLY A 90 3.61 16.88 0.78
N GLY A 91 4.17 17.18 -0.39
CA GLY A 91 3.93 16.41 -1.61
C GLY A 91 2.50 16.52 -2.16
N VAL A 92 2.20 15.67 -3.13
CA VAL A 92 0.88 15.54 -3.77
C VAL A 92 0.26 14.22 -3.34
N VAL A 93 -1.04 14.26 -3.05
CA VAL A 93 -1.82 13.09 -2.60
C VAL A 93 -2.84 12.72 -3.65
N SER A 94 -3.00 11.43 -3.92
CA SER A 94 -4.08 10.91 -4.74
C SER A 94 -4.63 9.62 -4.14
N GLY A 95 -5.95 9.45 -4.18
CA GLY A 95 -6.57 8.12 -4.05
C GLY A 95 -6.28 7.26 -5.29
N TYR A 96 -6.91 6.11 -5.37
CA TYR A 96 -6.78 5.17 -6.48
C TYR A 96 -8.14 4.74 -7.03
N VAL A 97 -8.14 4.17 -8.23
CA VAL A 97 -9.34 3.80 -9.00
C VAL A 97 -9.39 2.31 -9.30
N LYS A 98 -8.22 1.66 -9.30
CA LYS A 98 -8.06 0.27 -9.65
C LYS A 98 -6.72 -0.24 -9.13
N ALA A 99 -6.75 -1.37 -8.45
CA ALA A 99 -5.57 -2.16 -8.13
C ALA A 99 -5.55 -3.41 -9.03
N THR A 100 -4.40 -3.78 -9.58
CA THR A 100 -4.26 -4.94 -10.46
C THR A 100 -2.98 -5.69 -10.15
N VAL A 101 -3.11 -6.98 -9.85
CA VAL A 101 -2.00 -7.88 -9.52
C VAL A 101 -1.49 -8.54 -10.80
N ALA A 102 -0.18 -8.77 -10.90
CA ALA A 102 0.39 -9.49 -12.02
C ALA A 102 -0.13 -10.94 -12.09
N PRO A 103 -0.56 -11.42 -13.27
CA PRO A 103 -1.08 -12.78 -13.40
C PRO A 103 -0.02 -13.83 -13.06
N PHE A 104 -0.45 -14.94 -12.48
CA PHE A 104 0.43 -16.03 -12.06
C PHE A 104 0.71 -16.98 -13.23
N GLY A 105 1.99 -17.14 -13.59
CA GLY A 105 2.43 -17.96 -14.72
C GLY A 105 3.01 -19.34 -14.36
N PHE A 106 3.00 -19.74 -13.08
CA PHE A 106 3.60 -21.01 -12.64
C PHE A 106 2.56 -22.13 -12.46
N PRO A 107 2.93 -23.40 -12.70
CA PRO A 107 2.10 -24.55 -12.36
C PRO A 107 1.78 -24.56 -10.85
N LYS A 108 0.50 -24.72 -10.51
CA LYS A 108 -0.03 -24.72 -9.12
C LYS A 108 0.63 -25.76 -8.19
N ALA A 109 1.36 -26.73 -8.75
CA ALA A 109 2.03 -27.81 -8.00
C ALA A 109 3.39 -27.40 -7.37
N GLU A 110 3.94 -26.23 -7.72
CA GLU A 110 5.27 -25.76 -7.28
C GLU A 110 5.20 -24.55 -6.34
N GLN A 111 4.06 -24.31 -5.71
CA GLN A 111 3.82 -23.15 -4.84
C GLN A 111 4.72 -23.21 -3.58
N PRO A 112 5.67 -22.28 -3.38
CA PRO A 112 6.23 -22.05 -2.07
C PRO A 112 5.19 -21.33 -1.22
N THR A 113 5.16 -21.62 0.08
CA THR A 113 4.41 -20.80 1.03
C THR A 113 5.00 -19.38 1.01
N TYR A 114 4.13 -18.38 0.78
CA TYR A 114 4.34 -16.92 0.73
C TYR A 114 4.54 -16.24 -0.64
N TRP A 115 3.58 -15.33 -0.92
CA TRP A 115 3.46 -14.34 -1.99
C TRP A 115 4.09 -14.68 -3.35
N PRO A 116 3.47 -15.61 -4.10
CA PRO A 116 3.75 -15.75 -5.53
C PRO A 116 3.41 -14.45 -6.28
N ASN A 117 4.40 -13.85 -6.95
CA ASN A 117 4.26 -12.56 -7.67
C ASN A 117 3.82 -11.40 -6.77
N ASP A 118 4.70 -11.00 -5.85
CA ASP A 118 4.44 -9.87 -4.96
C ASP A 118 4.65 -8.52 -5.66
N ILE A 119 3.76 -8.21 -6.59
CA ILE A 119 3.78 -6.98 -7.40
C ILE A 119 2.36 -6.61 -7.86
N GLN A 120 2.02 -5.34 -7.70
CA GLN A 120 0.70 -4.80 -8.01
C GLN A 120 0.83 -3.38 -8.57
N ILE A 121 -0.06 -3.02 -9.50
CA ILE A 121 -0.22 -1.68 -10.03
C ILE A 121 -1.47 -1.04 -9.45
N TRP A 122 -1.34 0.21 -9.02
CA TRP A 122 -2.42 1.11 -8.66
C TRP A 122 -2.59 2.17 -9.74
N LYS A 123 -3.82 2.29 -10.24
CA LYS A 123 -4.22 3.43 -11.07
C LYS A 123 -4.75 4.52 -10.17
N LEU A 124 -4.20 5.72 -10.30
CA LEU A 124 -4.51 6.85 -9.42
C LEU A 124 -5.81 7.54 -9.83
N LEU A 125 -6.51 8.09 -8.83
CA LEU A 125 -7.73 8.88 -9.00
C LEU A 125 -7.45 10.22 -9.69
N THR A 126 -6.32 10.84 -9.33
CA THR A 126 -5.87 12.11 -9.89
C THR A 126 -4.46 11.97 -10.42
N ALA A 127 -4.16 12.64 -11.53
CA ALA A 127 -2.83 12.63 -12.12
C ALA A 127 -1.85 13.40 -11.22
N ILE A 128 -0.69 12.80 -10.97
CA ILE A 128 0.44 13.40 -10.27
C ILE A 128 1.52 13.73 -11.32
N GLU A 129 1.56 14.99 -11.74
CA GLU A 129 2.47 15.45 -12.79
C GLU A 129 3.91 15.66 -12.28
N GLU A 130 4.87 15.60 -13.21
CA GLU A 130 6.27 15.87 -12.89
C GLU A 130 6.48 17.28 -12.33
N SER A 131 7.46 17.41 -11.43
CA SER A 131 7.94 18.68 -10.88
C SER A 131 9.44 18.58 -10.57
N ASP A 132 9.99 19.58 -9.87
CA ASP A 132 11.37 19.53 -9.37
C ASP A 132 11.58 18.41 -8.33
N LYS A 133 10.50 17.90 -7.72
CA LYS A 133 10.54 16.85 -6.68
C LYS A 133 9.86 15.55 -7.10
N ILE A 134 9.23 15.52 -8.28
CA ILE A 134 8.43 14.40 -8.77
C ILE A 134 8.87 14.04 -10.19
N LYS A 135 9.24 12.78 -10.40
CA LYS A 135 9.62 12.21 -11.70
C LYS A 135 9.15 10.76 -11.77
N TYR A 136 8.95 10.26 -12.99
CA TYR A 136 8.60 8.87 -13.20
C TYR A 136 9.84 7.97 -13.17
N ALA A 137 9.69 6.75 -12.65
CA ALA A 137 10.80 5.82 -12.53
C ALA A 137 11.27 5.33 -13.90
N LYS A 138 12.59 5.20 -14.04
CA LYS A 138 13.21 4.57 -15.20
C LYS A 138 13.03 3.06 -15.11
N LEU A 139 12.26 2.49 -16.05
CA LEU A 139 12.04 1.05 -16.14
C LEU A 139 13.23 0.34 -16.80
N PRO A 140 13.55 -0.90 -16.37
CA PRO A 140 14.61 -1.70 -16.95
C PRO A 140 14.16 -2.36 -18.27
N GLU A 141 15.11 -2.96 -18.97
CA GLU A 141 14.82 -3.78 -20.15
C GLU A 141 14.03 -5.04 -19.75
N GLU A 142 13.20 -5.52 -20.67
CA GLU A 142 12.44 -6.75 -20.48
C GLU A 142 13.36 -7.94 -20.24
N GLY A 143 13.07 -8.73 -19.21
CA GLY A 143 13.85 -9.90 -18.83
C GLY A 143 15.20 -9.59 -18.18
N SER A 144 15.60 -8.32 -18.08
CA SER A 144 16.88 -7.93 -17.50
C SER A 144 17.05 -8.39 -16.06
N ASP A 145 18.29 -8.74 -15.71
CA ASP A 145 18.64 -9.32 -14.43
C ASP A 145 19.83 -8.57 -13.82
N PRO A 146 19.70 -8.01 -12.61
CA PRO A 146 20.82 -7.35 -11.94
C PRO A 146 21.99 -8.30 -11.72
N ALA A 147 23.18 -7.88 -12.14
CA ALA A 147 24.37 -8.70 -11.99
C ALA A 147 24.72 -8.90 -10.50
N PRO A 148 25.04 -10.12 -10.05
CA PRO A 148 25.61 -10.33 -8.72
C PRO A 148 26.87 -9.48 -8.53
N ASN A 149 27.06 -8.98 -7.31
CA ASN A 149 28.10 -8.01 -6.90
C ASN A 149 27.93 -6.59 -7.48
N SER A 150 26.87 -6.31 -8.25
CA SER A 150 26.48 -4.92 -8.52
C SER A 150 25.98 -4.24 -7.25
N THR A 151 25.81 -2.92 -7.33
CA THR A 151 25.38 -2.10 -6.20
C THR A 151 24.00 -1.51 -6.49
N ALA A 152 23.13 -1.57 -5.51
CA ALA A 152 21.78 -1.03 -5.57
C ALA A 152 21.52 -0.07 -4.42
N ILE A 153 20.49 0.75 -4.53
CA ILE A 153 20.01 1.67 -3.50
C ILE A 153 18.53 1.37 -3.26
N THR A 154 18.17 1.14 -2.00
CA THR A 154 16.76 1.14 -1.58
C THR A 154 16.50 2.37 -0.72
N VAL A 155 15.24 2.80 -0.69
CA VAL A 155 14.81 4.04 -0.05
C VAL A 155 13.40 3.85 0.53
N GLY A 156 13.15 4.42 1.71
CA GLY A 156 11.90 4.21 2.43
C GLY A 156 11.82 4.92 3.78
N TRP A 157 10.68 4.77 4.44
CA TRP A 157 10.38 5.31 5.77
C TRP A 157 10.28 4.21 6.82
N GLY A 158 10.86 3.05 6.55
CA GLY A 158 10.78 1.92 7.45
C GLY A 158 11.38 2.16 8.83
N ASP A 159 11.10 1.25 9.74
CA ASP A 159 11.73 1.28 11.05
C ASP A 159 13.24 1.03 10.98
N GLN A 160 13.93 1.30 12.08
CA GLN A 160 15.37 1.56 12.07
C GLN A 160 16.22 0.51 12.74
N GLY A 161 15.63 -0.64 13.05
CA GLY A 161 16.36 -1.82 13.50
C GLY A 161 17.11 -1.69 14.84
N ALA A 162 16.83 -0.67 15.67
CA ALA A 162 17.35 -0.59 17.04
C ALA A 162 16.30 -0.06 18.03
N GLU A 163 16.22 -0.75 19.17
CA GLU A 163 15.31 -0.61 20.33
C GLU A 163 14.01 -1.43 20.30
N SER A 164 14.19 -2.71 20.65
CA SER A 164 13.19 -3.75 20.94
C SER A 164 12.28 -3.48 22.15
N PHE A 165 11.83 -2.23 22.35
CA PHE A 165 10.88 -1.85 23.41
C PHE A 165 9.69 -1.01 22.92
N HIS A 166 9.62 -0.66 21.64
CA HIS A 166 8.50 0.08 21.06
C HIS A 166 7.81 -0.72 19.96
N VAL A 167 6.50 -0.49 19.82
CA VAL A 167 5.73 -0.94 18.65
C VAL A 167 6.42 -0.36 17.40
N PRO A 168 6.75 -1.18 16.38
CA PRO A 168 7.34 -0.69 15.14
C PRO A 168 6.51 0.48 14.58
N SER A 169 7.18 1.57 14.21
CA SER A 169 6.56 2.72 13.56
C SER A 169 7.48 3.26 12.46
N PRO A 170 6.91 3.80 11.37
CA PRO A 170 7.71 4.41 10.32
C PRO A 170 8.43 5.65 10.85
N VAL A 171 9.58 5.97 10.27
CA VAL A 171 10.28 7.22 10.58
C VAL A 171 9.65 8.42 9.89
N SER A 172 9.85 9.60 10.49
CA SER A 172 9.32 10.85 9.94
C SER A 172 10.00 11.29 8.65
N LYS A 173 11.26 10.92 8.42
CA LYS A 173 12.06 11.33 7.26
C LYS A 173 12.47 10.15 6.40
N LEU A 174 12.52 10.36 5.09
CA LEU A 174 12.95 9.36 4.11
C LEU A 174 14.43 9.05 4.29
N HIS A 175 14.77 7.76 4.22
CA HIS A 175 16.14 7.28 4.31
C HIS A 175 16.49 6.40 3.12
N LYS A 176 17.78 6.36 2.78
CA LYS A 176 18.34 5.52 1.72
C LYS A 176 19.46 4.64 2.28
N VAL A 177 19.68 3.47 1.68
CA VAL A 177 20.84 2.63 1.95
C VAL A 177 21.37 2.01 0.68
N THR A 178 22.69 1.88 0.60
CA THR A 178 23.38 1.17 -0.46
C THR A 178 23.53 -0.30 -0.10
N LEU A 179 23.08 -1.18 -1.00
CA LEU A 179 23.06 -2.62 -0.82
C LEU A 179 23.88 -3.33 -1.92
N PRO A 180 24.71 -4.33 -1.57
CA PRO A 180 25.25 -5.24 -2.57
C PRO A 180 24.13 -6.16 -3.10
N VAL A 181 24.11 -6.38 -4.41
CA VAL A 181 23.28 -7.41 -5.05
C VAL A 181 24.02 -8.75 -4.95
N HIS A 182 23.30 -9.79 -4.56
CA HIS A 182 23.81 -11.15 -4.41
C HIS A 182 23.26 -12.09 -5.47
N ASP A 183 23.92 -13.23 -5.62
CA ASP A 183 23.31 -14.37 -6.31
C ASP A 183 22.03 -14.80 -5.57
N ARG A 184 20.98 -15.18 -6.31
CA ARG A 184 19.69 -15.64 -5.74
C ARG A 184 19.87 -16.78 -4.74
N GLN A 185 20.88 -17.64 -4.94
CA GLN A 185 21.17 -18.74 -4.04
C GLN A 185 21.44 -18.28 -2.60
N VAL A 186 21.93 -17.05 -2.40
CA VAL A 186 22.12 -16.52 -1.04
C VAL A 186 20.78 -16.34 -0.33
N CYS A 187 19.78 -15.78 -1.02
CA CYS A 187 18.42 -15.65 -0.47
C CYS A 187 17.71 -17.02 -0.36
N ILE A 188 17.93 -17.94 -1.29
CA ILE A 188 17.34 -19.30 -1.24
C ILE A 188 17.90 -20.10 -0.06
N GLN A 189 19.19 -19.94 0.25
CA GLN A 189 19.80 -20.55 1.43
C GLN A 189 19.31 -19.91 2.73
N ALA A 190 19.05 -18.60 2.71
CA ALA A 190 18.50 -17.86 3.83
C ALA A 190 17.02 -18.25 4.11
N ASP A 191 16.23 -18.44 3.06
CA ASP A 191 14.84 -18.86 3.11
C ASP A 191 14.52 -19.76 1.90
N PRO A 192 14.34 -21.08 2.11
CA PRO A 192 13.97 -22.00 1.03
C PRO A 192 12.68 -21.63 0.27
N ASN A 193 11.80 -20.80 0.85
CA ASN A 193 10.59 -20.31 0.17
C ASN A 193 10.90 -19.31 -0.96
N ALA A 194 12.10 -18.73 -0.97
CA ALA A 194 12.63 -17.96 -2.09
C ALA A 194 13.04 -18.87 -3.29
N GLY A 195 13.12 -20.19 -3.08
CA GLY A 195 13.44 -21.17 -4.11
C GLY A 195 12.43 -21.21 -5.26
N GLY A 196 12.93 -21.53 -6.47
CA GLY A 196 12.11 -21.71 -7.67
C GLY A 196 11.74 -20.42 -8.42
N ARG A 197 12.36 -19.27 -8.11
CA ARG A 197 11.94 -17.97 -8.64
C ARG A 197 13.06 -17.26 -9.40
N ASP A 198 13.00 -17.29 -10.73
CA ASP A 198 13.77 -16.35 -11.56
C ASP A 198 13.24 -14.91 -11.42
N SER A 199 12.12 -14.70 -10.73
CA SER A 199 11.46 -13.41 -10.54
C SER A 199 11.88 -12.63 -9.29
N ILE A 200 12.99 -12.99 -8.64
CA ILE A 200 13.51 -12.26 -7.47
C ILE A 200 14.87 -11.61 -7.71
N VAL A 201 15.20 -10.60 -6.89
CA VAL A 201 16.55 -10.03 -6.70
C VAL A 201 16.91 -10.18 -5.22
N CYS A 202 18.12 -10.61 -4.93
CA CYS A 202 18.64 -10.75 -3.57
C CYS A 202 19.62 -9.59 -3.31
N ALA A 203 19.40 -8.78 -2.27
CA ALA A 203 20.32 -7.68 -1.95
C ALA A 203 20.37 -7.34 -0.47
N GLY A 204 21.50 -6.77 -0.02
CA GLY A 204 21.69 -6.34 1.37
C GLY A 204 22.37 -7.37 2.26
N GLY A 205 21.99 -7.44 3.53
CA GLY A 205 22.67 -8.24 4.54
C GLY A 205 23.87 -7.54 5.19
N GLY A 206 24.43 -8.17 6.22
CA GLY A 206 25.60 -7.63 6.93
C GLY A 206 25.31 -6.37 7.75
N GLY A 207 24.09 -6.25 8.29
CA GLY A 207 23.61 -5.08 9.02
C GLY A 207 23.15 -3.94 8.12
N ARG A 208 22.80 -4.26 6.86
CA ARG A 208 22.19 -3.32 5.93
C ARG A 208 21.01 -3.93 5.20
N GLY A 209 19.89 -3.23 5.16
CA GLY A 209 18.69 -3.75 4.54
C GLY A 209 17.47 -2.92 4.90
N VAL A 210 16.31 -3.41 4.51
CA VAL A 210 15.01 -2.79 4.78
C VAL A 210 14.49 -3.19 6.17
N GLY A 211 13.60 -2.37 6.73
CA GLY A 211 12.87 -2.64 7.98
C GLY A 211 11.36 -2.82 7.74
N ASN A 212 10.60 -2.83 8.84
CA ASN A 212 9.13 -2.76 8.75
C ASN A 212 8.73 -1.49 8.01
N PHE A 213 7.61 -1.49 7.28
CA PHE A 213 7.08 -0.38 6.47
C PHE A 213 7.84 -0.02 5.17
N ASP A 214 8.99 -0.64 4.87
CA ASP A 214 9.69 -0.45 3.59
C ASP A 214 9.15 -1.31 2.43
N SER A 215 8.23 -2.25 2.74
CA SER A 215 7.56 -3.12 1.76
C SER A 215 6.98 -2.34 0.59
N GLY A 216 7.08 -2.88 -0.63
CA GLY A 216 6.65 -2.20 -1.84
C GLY A 216 7.56 -1.07 -2.33
N GLY A 217 8.54 -0.64 -1.52
CA GLY A 217 9.53 0.36 -1.89
C GLY A 217 10.48 -0.09 -3.01
N PRO A 218 11.16 0.86 -3.67
CA PRO A 218 12.03 0.58 -4.81
C PRO A 218 13.39 0.02 -4.41
N LEU A 219 13.94 -0.83 -5.27
CA LEU A 219 15.37 -1.09 -5.39
C LEU A 219 15.86 -0.51 -6.71
N PHE A 220 16.71 0.51 -6.66
CA PHE A 220 17.31 1.15 -7.83
C PHE A 220 18.72 0.62 -8.06
N ASP A 221 19.10 0.41 -9.31
CA ASP A 221 20.49 0.23 -9.70
C ASP A 221 21.28 1.52 -9.40
N ALA A 222 22.36 1.43 -8.62
CA ALA A 222 23.07 2.60 -8.12
C ALA A 222 23.79 3.40 -9.21
N ALA A 223 24.14 2.76 -10.33
CA ALA A 223 24.87 3.40 -11.42
C ALA A 223 23.94 4.11 -12.41
N THR A 224 22.75 3.55 -12.65
CA THR A 224 21.86 3.96 -13.73
C THR A 224 20.54 4.58 -13.25
N GLY A 225 20.22 4.48 -11.96
CA GLY A 225 18.94 4.91 -11.38
C GLY A 225 17.74 4.10 -11.85
N THR A 226 17.97 2.94 -12.48
CA THR A 226 16.91 2.11 -13.05
C THR A 226 16.22 1.30 -11.95
N LEU A 227 14.90 1.19 -11.99
CA LEU A 227 14.11 0.42 -11.02
C LEU A 227 14.28 -1.10 -11.27
N ILE A 228 15.14 -1.76 -10.50
CA ILE A 228 15.47 -3.17 -10.70
C ILE A 228 14.66 -4.13 -9.81
N GLY A 229 14.10 -3.64 -8.71
CA GLY A 229 13.33 -4.45 -7.78
C GLY A 229 12.28 -3.68 -6.98
N ILE A 230 11.37 -4.44 -6.37
CA ILE A 230 10.35 -3.96 -5.41
C ILE A 230 10.51 -4.74 -4.11
N THR A 231 10.61 -4.06 -2.97
CA THR A 231 10.80 -4.67 -1.64
C THR A 231 9.64 -5.64 -1.35
N SER A 232 9.96 -6.90 -1.06
CA SER A 232 8.94 -7.94 -0.88
C SER A 232 8.97 -8.50 0.55
N TRP A 233 10.03 -9.22 0.96
CA TRP A 233 10.17 -9.67 2.34
C TRP A 233 11.63 -9.80 2.78
N VAL A 234 11.84 -9.87 4.09
CA VAL A 234 13.12 -10.18 4.70
C VAL A 234 13.06 -11.60 5.29
N PRO A 235 13.99 -12.50 4.94
CA PRO A 235 14.16 -13.77 5.63
C PRO A 235 14.36 -13.58 7.14
N LYS A 236 13.59 -14.30 7.96
CA LYS A 236 13.66 -14.18 9.42
C LYS A 236 15.02 -14.63 9.96
N GLU A 237 15.63 -13.83 10.83
CA GLU A 237 16.80 -14.26 11.58
C GLU A 237 16.43 -15.34 12.62
N LYS A 238 17.41 -16.14 13.06
CA LYS A 238 17.19 -17.24 14.02
C LYS A 238 16.64 -16.79 15.38
N ASN A 239 16.91 -15.55 15.76
CA ASN A 239 16.39 -14.91 16.97
C ASN A 239 15.05 -14.18 16.75
N GLY A 240 14.49 -14.26 15.53
CA GLY A 240 13.27 -13.56 15.13
C GLY A 240 13.46 -12.07 14.83
N ALA A 241 14.70 -11.55 14.88
CA ALA A 241 14.97 -10.15 14.59
C ALA A 241 15.06 -9.89 13.08
N GLU A 242 14.77 -8.66 12.66
CA GLU A 242 14.97 -8.17 11.30
C GLU A 242 16.00 -7.04 11.35
N CYS A 243 17.24 -7.38 11.72
CA CYS A 243 18.33 -6.42 11.95
C CYS A 243 19.23 -6.27 10.71
N GLY A 244 18.70 -6.55 9.53
CA GLY A 244 19.40 -6.41 8.25
C GLY A 244 20.62 -7.33 8.12
N GLN A 245 20.73 -8.40 8.92
CA GLN A 245 21.82 -9.36 8.79
C GLN A 245 21.62 -10.27 7.59
N MET A 246 20.37 -10.67 7.34
CA MET A 246 19.97 -11.45 6.18
C MET A 246 19.72 -10.53 4.97
N PRO A 247 20.01 -10.98 3.74
CA PRO A 247 19.66 -10.21 2.55
C PRO A 247 18.15 -10.16 2.37
N THR A 248 17.65 -9.03 1.86
CA THR A 248 16.25 -8.83 1.53
C THR A 248 15.92 -9.47 0.17
N VAL A 249 14.73 -10.04 0.06
CA VAL A 249 14.17 -10.52 -1.20
C VAL A 249 13.31 -9.43 -1.82
N PHE A 250 13.63 -9.06 -3.05
CA PHE A 250 12.89 -8.11 -3.87
C PHE A 250 12.23 -8.84 -5.04
N THR A 251 11.06 -8.40 -5.46
CA THR A 251 10.47 -8.82 -6.74
C THR A 251 11.25 -8.18 -7.89
N ARG A 252 11.73 -8.98 -8.85
CA ARG A 252 12.53 -8.53 -10.01
C ARG A 252 11.66 -7.85 -11.06
N VAL A 253 11.80 -6.55 -11.21
CA VAL A 253 10.96 -5.74 -12.12
C VAL A 253 11.13 -6.16 -13.58
N GLY A 254 12.36 -6.53 -13.99
CA GLY A 254 12.65 -7.04 -15.34
C GLY A 254 11.75 -8.21 -15.78
N SER A 255 11.33 -9.07 -14.85
CA SER A 255 10.44 -10.21 -15.12
C SER A 255 9.00 -9.81 -15.44
N TYR A 256 8.58 -8.59 -15.10
CA TYR A 256 7.20 -8.13 -15.23
C TYR A 256 7.04 -7.00 -16.25
N ILE A 257 8.09 -6.61 -16.97
CA ILE A 257 8.06 -5.50 -17.93
C ILE A 257 6.93 -5.58 -18.97
N PRO A 258 6.62 -6.73 -19.59
CA PRO A 258 5.50 -6.83 -20.52
C PRO A 258 4.16 -6.48 -19.85
N TRP A 259 3.93 -7.00 -18.65
CA TRP A 259 2.73 -6.73 -17.87
C TRP A 259 2.69 -5.28 -17.39
N ILE A 260 3.80 -4.74 -16.89
CA ILE A 260 3.91 -3.33 -16.49
C ILE A 260 3.56 -2.44 -17.68
N LYS A 261 4.21 -2.61 -18.84
CA LYS A 261 3.96 -1.81 -20.05
C LYS A 261 2.53 -1.91 -20.55
N ALA A 262 1.92 -3.10 -20.50
CA ALA A 262 0.51 -3.29 -20.86
C ALA A 262 -0.47 -2.57 -19.91
N ASN A 263 0.00 -2.24 -18.70
CA ASN A 263 -0.76 -1.51 -17.69
C ASN A 263 -0.27 -0.07 -17.48
N LEU A 264 0.78 0.39 -18.18
CA LEU A 264 1.10 1.81 -18.26
C LEU A 264 0.00 2.52 -19.04
N SER A 265 -0.21 3.80 -18.76
CA SER A 265 -1.20 4.57 -19.49
C SER A 265 -0.70 4.81 -20.92
N GLY A 266 -1.16 3.99 -21.87
CA GLY A 266 -0.89 4.12 -23.31
C GLY A 266 -1.63 5.29 -23.97
N GLY A 267 -1.60 6.48 -23.36
CA GLY A 267 -2.32 7.65 -23.86
C GLY A 267 -3.83 7.64 -23.60
N VAL A 268 -4.30 6.98 -22.54
CA VAL A 268 -5.65 7.19 -21.99
C VAL A 268 -5.56 7.26 -20.47
N GLY A 269 -5.45 8.48 -19.98
CA GLY A 269 -5.80 8.88 -18.64
C GLY A 269 -6.62 10.15 -18.80
N GLN A 270 -7.80 10.04 -19.44
CA GLN A 270 -8.80 11.03 -19.09
C GLN A 270 -9.01 10.85 -17.58
N PRO A 271 -8.95 11.92 -16.77
CA PRO A 271 -9.45 11.84 -15.41
C PRO A 271 -10.81 11.15 -15.46
N PRO A 272 -11.16 10.30 -14.47
CA PRO A 272 -12.44 9.62 -14.48
C PRO A 272 -13.51 10.65 -14.80
N SER A 273 -14.45 10.30 -15.69
CA SER A 273 -15.51 11.24 -16.05
C SER A 273 -16.22 11.69 -14.77
N ALA A 274 -16.86 12.86 -14.79
CA ALA A 274 -17.63 13.31 -13.63
C ALA A 274 -18.66 12.25 -13.17
N GLU A 275 -19.18 11.46 -14.12
CA GLU A 275 -20.01 10.30 -13.87
C GLU A 275 -19.26 9.18 -13.14
N GLU A 276 -18.05 8.81 -13.57
CA GLU A 276 -17.24 7.78 -12.90
C GLU A 276 -16.79 8.21 -11.49
N LEU A 277 -16.53 9.50 -11.26
CA LEU A 277 -16.25 10.04 -9.92
C LEU A 277 -17.50 9.97 -9.04
N TRP A 278 -18.63 10.45 -9.54
CA TRP A 278 -19.90 10.43 -8.80
C TRP A 278 -20.33 9.01 -8.44
N ILE A 279 -20.28 8.05 -9.39
CA ILE A 279 -20.62 6.64 -9.12
C ILE A 279 -19.79 6.09 -7.96
N ARG A 280 -18.52 6.46 -7.85
CA ARG A 280 -17.64 5.97 -6.79
C ARG A 280 -17.92 6.61 -5.44
N GLU A 281 -18.09 7.92 -5.40
CA GLU A 281 -18.50 8.62 -4.17
C GLU A 281 -19.85 8.09 -3.67
N ALA A 282 -20.80 7.89 -4.58
CA ALA A 282 -22.09 7.28 -4.35
C ALA A 282 -21.96 5.85 -3.80
N MET A 283 -21.16 4.99 -4.44
CA MET A 283 -20.92 3.62 -3.96
C MET A 283 -20.30 3.59 -2.56
N LEU A 284 -19.37 4.50 -2.24
CA LEU A 284 -18.75 4.60 -0.92
C LEU A 284 -19.76 5.03 0.15
N LEU A 285 -20.56 6.05 -0.14
CA LEU A 285 -21.62 6.53 0.74
C LEU A 285 -22.65 5.43 1.01
N MET A 286 -23.08 4.74 -0.05
CA MET A 286 -24.07 3.65 0.01
C MET A 286 -23.53 2.44 0.77
N SER A 287 -22.28 2.06 0.56
CA SER A 287 -21.62 1.00 1.31
C SER A 287 -21.52 1.33 2.81
N GLU A 288 -21.20 2.58 3.16
CA GLU A 288 -21.23 3.03 4.55
C GLU A 288 -22.63 2.89 5.17
N HIS A 289 -23.64 3.31 4.41
CA HIS A 289 -25.02 3.24 4.84
C HIS A 289 -25.48 1.79 5.08
N CYS A 290 -25.16 0.87 4.17
CA CYS A 290 -25.43 -0.56 4.35
C CYS A 290 -24.64 -1.16 5.53
N SER A 291 -23.40 -0.72 5.77
CA SER A 291 -22.56 -1.22 6.86
C SER A 291 -23.05 -0.83 8.27
N ARG A 292 -24.05 0.04 8.40
CA ARG A 292 -24.69 0.31 9.69
C ARG A 292 -25.44 -0.92 10.23
N PHE A 293 -25.80 -1.85 9.34
CA PHE A 293 -26.62 -3.02 9.64
C PHE A 293 -25.81 -4.33 9.65
N LEU A 294 -24.51 -4.29 10.00
CA LEU A 294 -23.55 -5.41 9.95
C LEU A 294 -23.99 -6.74 10.65
N HIS A 295 -25.18 -6.80 11.26
CA HIS A 295 -25.76 -8.02 11.82
C HIS A 295 -27.20 -8.35 11.36
N GLU A 296 -27.81 -7.61 10.41
CA GLU A 296 -29.24 -7.73 10.08
C GLU A 296 -29.59 -7.78 8.58
N ASP A 297 -28.62 -7.96 7.66
CA ASP A 297 -28.90 -8.18 6.21
C ASP A 297 -28.28 -9.50 5.71
N PRO A 298 -28.91 -10.67 5.98
CA PRO A 298 -28.38 -11.98 5.59
C PRO A 298 -28.44 -12.25 4.08
N ASP A 299 -29.22 -11.48 3.33
CA ASP A 299 -29.48 -11.69 1.90
C ASP A 299 -28.75 -10.65 1.01
N ASP A 300 -27.94 -9.75 1.59
CA ASP A 300 -27.27 -8.64 0.88
C ASP A 300 -28.25 -7.74 0.10
N ALA A 301 -29.45 -7.56 0.65
CA ALA A 301 -30.52 -6.78 0.04
C ALA A 301 -30.11 -5.32 -0.19
N CYS A 302 -29.33 -4.75 0.73
CA CYS A 302 -28.82 -3.38 0.63
C CYS A 302 -27.75 -3.24 -0.47
N GLY A 303 -26.87 -4.24 -0.61
CA GLY A 303 -25.87 -4.31 -1.68
C GLY A 303 -26.50 -4.39 -3.07
N GLU A 304 -27.53 -5.22 -3.24
CA GLU A 304 -28.28 -5.29 -4.50
C GLU A 304 -29.02 -3.99 -4.81
N ALA A 305 -29.72 -3.42 -3.81
CA ALA A 305 -30.44 -2.16 -3.94
C ALA A 305 -29.51 -1.02 -4.39
N SER A 306 -28.26 -1.05 -3.91
CA SER A 306 -27.25 -0.08 -4.29
C SER A 306 -26.99 -0.05 -5.79
N GLY A 307 -26.82 -1.22 -6.41
CA GLY A 307 -26.60 -1.33 -7.85
C GLY A 307 -27.80 -0.91 -8.70
N GLU A 308 -29.03 -1.04 -8.18
CA GLU A 308 -30.24 -0.57 -8.84
C GLU A 308 -30.37 0.95 -8.77
N CYS A 309 -30.18 1.55 -7.59
CA CYS A 309 -30.27 3.00 -7.39
C CYS A 309 -29.27 3.77 -8.27
N LEU A 310 -28.03 3.29 -8.37
CA LEU A 310 -27.02 3.91 -9.23
C LEU A 310 -27.39 3.91 -10.71
N LYS A 311 -28.16 2.92 -11.18
CA LYS A 311 -28.62 2.85 -12.57
C LYS A 311 -29.82 3.75 -12.84
N GLU A 312 -30.64 4.00 -11.82
CA GLU A 312 -31.88 4.76 -11.94
C GLU A 312 -31.70 6.26 -11.72
N MET A 313 -30.72 6.66 -10.90
CA MET A 313 -30.54 8.04 -10.46
C MET A 313 -29.54 8.81 -11.34
N PRO A 314 -29.79 10.09 -11.64
CA PRO A 314 -28.90 10.90 -12.45
C PRO A 314 -27.59 11.22 -11.71
N GLN A 315 -26.55 11.54 -12.49
CA GLN A 315 -25.33 12.13 -11.97
C GLN A 315 -25.64 13.38 -11.12
N ASP A 316 -24.89 13.60 -10.05
CA ASP A 316 -25.05 14.71 -9.09
C ASP A 316 -26.31 14.64 -8.21
N THR A 317 -26.98 13.48 -8.17
CA THR A 317 -28.05 13.21 -7.19
C THR A 317 -27.55 13.50 -5.77
N PRO A 318 -28.28 14.27 -4.95
CA PRO A 318 -27.90 14.52 -3.56
C PRO A 318 -27.80 13.23 -2.76
N ASP A 319 -26.76 13.12 -1.92
CA ASP A 319 -26.52 12.00 -1.01
C ASP A 319 -27.77 11.51 -0.27
N THR A 320 -28.57 12.45 0.24
CA THR A 320 -29.81 12.12 0.96
C THR A 320 -30.83 11.40 0.10
N GLU A 321 -30.96 11.77 -1.18
CA GLU A 321 -31.89 11.14 -2.11
C GLU A 321 -31.40 9.78 -2.56
N LEU A 322 -30.09 9.64 -2.79
CA LEU A 322 -29.44 8.38 -3.10
C LEU A 322 -29.66 7.38 -1.96
N LEU A 323 -29.41 7.80 -0.72
CA LEU A 323 -29.69 6.98 0.47
C LEU A 323 -31.19 6.74 0.70
N ARG A 324 -32.11 7.61 0.24
CA ARG A 324 -33.56 7.30 0.27
C ARG A 324 -33.90 6.18 -0.70
N CYS A 325 -33.29 6.16 -1.88
CA CYS A 325 -33.50 5.09 -2.85
C CYS A 325 -33.13 3.72 -2.25
N LEU A 326 -32.01 3.63 -1.53
CA LEU A 326 -31.59 2.41 -0.84
C LEU A 326 -32.65 1.97 0.18
N ASP A 327 -33.01 2.85 1.11
CA ASP A 327 -33.96 2.50 2.17
C ASP A 327 -35.29 1.95 1.63
N PHE A 328 -35.79 2.51 0.53
CA PHE A 328 -37.03 2.04 -0.09
C PHE A 328 -36.88 0.64 -0.69
N LYS A 329 -35.80 0.39 -1.42
CA LYS A 329 -35.57 -0.88 -2.11
C LYS A 329 -35.20 -1.99 -1.11
N GLU A 330 -34.44 -1.66 -0.08
CA GLU A 330 -34.10 -2.56 1.03
C GLU A 330 -35.36 -2.95 1.81
N ALA A 331 -36.17 -1.98 2.26
CA ALA A 331 -37.42 -2.24 2.99
C ALA A 331 -38.42 -3.09 2.17
N CYS A 332 -38.37 -3.00 0.85
CA CYS A 332 -39.24 -3.73 -0.06
C CYS A 332 -38.61 -4.99 -0.67
N ALA A 333 -37.38 -5.36 -0.29
CA ALA A 333 -36.61 -6.43 -0.93
C ALA A 333 -37.37 -7.78 -0.96
N GLY A 334 -38.11 -8.09 0.12
CA GLY A 334 -38.93 -9.30 0.22
C GLY A 334 -40.06 -9.43 -0.82
N GLN A 335 -40.37 -8.35 -1.56
CA GLN A 335 -41.38 -8.34 -2.62
C GLN A 335 -40.80 -8.44 -4.04
N LYS A 336 -39.46 -8.47 -4.21
CA LYS A 336 -38.79 -8.49 -5.53
C LYS A 336 -39.26 -9.62 -6.46
N GLY A 337 -39.69 -10.75 -5.89
CA GLY A 337 -40.24 -11.89 -6.66
C GLY A 337 -41.57 -11.60 -7.38
N GLU A 338 -42.26 -10.50 -7.03
CA GLU A 338 -43.53 -10.08 -7.62
C GLU A 338 -43.45 -8.59 -8.05
N PRO A 339 -43.08 -8.28 -9.31
CA PRO A 339 -42.77 -6.91 -9.73
C PRO A 339 -43.85 -5.86 -9.45
N ALA A 340 -45.12 -6.25 -9.54
CA ALA A 340 -46.25 -5.38 -9.24
C ALA A 340 -46.32 -5.02 -7.74
N LYS A 341 -46.12 -5.99 -6.85
CA LYS A 341 -46.07 -5.77 -5.40
C LYS A 341 -44.84 -5.00 -4.99
N HIS A 342 -43.68 -5.31 -5.59
CA HIS A 342 -42.44 -4.58 -5.34
C HIS A 342 -42.60 -3.08 -5.67
N SER A 343 -43.14 -2.76 -6.84
CA SER A 343 -43.40 -1.38 -7.26
C SER A 343 -44.40 -0.68 -6.33
N GLN A 344 -45.48 -1.37 -5.96
CA GLN A 344 -46.48 -0.84 -5.04
C GLN A 344 -45.91 -0.60 -3.62
N CYS A 345 -45.03 -1.47 -3.15
CA CYS A 345 -44.31 -1.30 -1.89
C CYS A 345 -43.46 -0.03 -1.90
N ILE A 346 -42.66 0.19 -2.96
CA ILE A 346 -41.81 1.37 -3.08
C ILE A 346 -42.64 2.67 -3.09
N GLU A 347 -43.78 2.69 -3.78
CA GLU A 347 -44.66 3.86 -3.77
C GLU A 347 -45.28 4.11 -2.40
N LYS A 348 -45.70 3.07 -1.68
CA LYS A 348 -46.16 3.21 -0.29
C LYS A 348 -45.03 3.68 0.63
N ALA A 349 -43.81 3.17 0.47
CA ALA A 349 -42.64 3.57 1.25
C ALA A 349 -42.35 5.09 1.14
N LYS A 350 -42.45 5.65 -0.06
CA LYS A 350 -42.33 7.10 -0.29
C LYS A 350 -43.39 7.92 0.45
N VAL A 351 -44.62 7.42 0.53
CA VAL A 351 -45.71 8.07 1.29
C VAL A 351 -45.42 7.98 2.80
N CYS A 352 -45.05 6.79 3.28
CA CYS A 352 -44.74 6.53 4.67
C CYS A 352 -43.64 7.44 5.23
N VAL A 353 -42.54 7.61 4.49
CA VAL A 353 -41.45 8.51 4.92
C VAL A 353 -41.94 9.95 5.09
N LYS A 354 -42.82 10.44 4.22
CA LYS A 354 -43.37 11.80 4.29
C LYS A 354 -44.37 11.96 5.43
N GLU A 355 -45.27 11.02 5.62
CA GLU A 355 -46.33 11.11 6.65
C GLU A 355 -45.76 10.95 8.06
N LYS A 356 -44.74 10.12 8.22
CA LYS A 356 -44.15 9.80 9.53
C LYS A 356 -42.83 10.51 9.82
N ASP A 357 -42.33 11.32 8.88
CA ASP A 357 -41.03 12.03 9.00
C ASP A 357 -39.85 11.07 9.30
N ILE A 358 -39.82 9.93 8.60
CA ILE A 358 -38.82 8.88 8.84
C ILE A 358 -37.46 9.33 8.33
N ARG A 359 -36.45 9.23 9.19
CA ARG A 359 -35.07 9.64 8.87
C ARG A 359 -34.35 8.66 7.96
N VAL A 360 -33.19 9.12 7.46
CA VAL A 360 -32.26 8.27 6.73
C VAL A 360 -31.78 7.09 7.57
N GLY A 361 -31.99 5.87 7.07
CA GLY A 361 -31.68 4.60 7.74
C GLY A 361 -32.85 3.98 8.51
N GLY A 362 -34.05 4.57 8.49
CA GLY A 362 -35.24 4.02 9.17
C GLY A 362 -35.94 2.90 8.39
N THR A 363 -35.20 1.90 7.91
CA THR A 363 -35.69 0.86 6.99
C THR A 363 -36.78 -0.01 7.60
N GLU A 364 -36.69 -0.37 8.89
CA GLU A 364 -37.72 -1.12 9.60
C GLU A 364 -39.07 -0.37 9.65
N GLU A 365 -39.03 0.92 10.02
CA GLU A 365 -40.24 1.77 10.09
C GLU A 365 -40.89 1.96 8.72
N ILE A 366 -40.07 2.02 7.66
CA ILE A 366 -40.52 2.06 6.27
C ILE A 366 -41.17 0.73 5.90
N GLN A 367 -40.53 -0.39 6.20
CA GLN A 367 -41.01 -1.73 5.89
C GLN A 367 -42.36 -2.01 6.56
N GLU A 368 -42.47 -1.76 7.87
CA GLU A 368 -43.71 -1.94 8.64
C GLU A 368 -44.87 -1.14 8.04
N CYS A 369 -44.59 0.08 7.56
CA CYS A 369 -45.60 0.95 6.98
C CYS A 369 -45.95 0.57 5.54
N ALA A 370 -44.95 0.29 4.71
CA ALA A 370 -45.12 0.05 3.27
C ALA A 370 -45.74 -1.32 2.98
N LEU A 371 -45.41 -2.34 3.78
CA LEU A 371 -45.97 -3.68 3.65
C LEU A 371 -47.36 -3.81 4.27
N LYS A 372 -47.83 -2.82 5.02
CA LYS A 372 -49.16 -2.84 5.60
C LYS A 372 -50.21 -2.87 4.48
N ASP A 373 -51.01 -3.94 4.47
CA ASP A 373 -52.08 -4.19 3.50
C ASP A 373 -51.58 -4.22 2.03
N LEU A 374 -50.36 -4.75 1.82
CA LEU A 374 -49.76 -5.07 0.51
C LEU A 374 -49.95 -6.58 0.22
#